data_AF-A0A419E9H1-F1
#
_entry.id   AF-A0A419E9H1-F1
#
_cell.length_a   1.000
_cell.length_b   1.000
_cell.length_c   1.000
_cell.angle_alpha   90.00
_cell.angle_beta   90.00
_cell.angle_gamma   90.00
#
_symmetry.space_group_name_H-M   'P 1'
#
loop_
_entity.id
_entity.type
_entity.pdbx_description
1 polymer ?
#
loop_
_entity_poly.entity_id
_entity_poly.type
_entity_poly.pdbx_seq_one_letter_code
_entity_poly.pdbx_strand_id
1 'polypeptide(L)'
;YPNGEIPVRGQIAVEAPGAEDEWFVGVFGEVITFVTGAAPKTGFIGAEFGQANDLFVRQNKMVYLDAPSGKQPPQMEWIFTRLDNGAKVGVNFNLAVITPVATPERQEMGKKMAAGTATEEEAVDYYEYWNARAKFVFENADTLEGFFNVKVYQEGTATTADAIVEESESIAAEDFAWDQAYITEVPPILMNEPYFGIFGQTSGPVPYYYEEAVKLAGHSCGATTGAWTITKKALEVLYPDGEIPVRGQIAVEAPGAEDEWFVGVFGDIITFITGASPHTGFNGSEFGQVNPLFVRQNKMVYSEEPTGQLPPMREWIFTRLDTGKKVGVKFNLVIILPIPTPARTEMGKKMALGQATPEEAADYQKYWNDRAIFVLENADLDGFFTVTVYEE
;
A
#
# COMPACT_ATOMS: atom_id res chain seq x y z
N TYR A 1 22.22 6.41 -4.04
CA TYR A 1 21.79 7.65 -3.34
C TYR A 1 22.96 8.63 -3.25
N PRO A 2 22.72 9.95 -3.24
CA PRO A 2 23.78 10.94 -3.01
C PRO A 2 24.60 10.56 -1.78
N ASN A 3 25.92 10.56 -1.90
CA ASN A 3 26.87 10.20 -0.83
C ASN A 3 26.77 8.75 -0.30
N GLY A 4 26.00 7.86 -0.95
CA GLY A 4 25.90 6.45 -0.58
C GLY A 4 24.96 6.14 0.59
N GLU A 5 24.31 7.15 1.19
CA GLU A 5 23.40 6.94 2.33
C GLU A 5 22.06 6.35 1.88
N ILE A 6 21.66 5.22 2.49
CA ILE A 6 20.40 4.55 2.19
C ILE A 6 19.31 5.12 3.10
N PRO A 7 18.20 5.66 2.55
CA PRO A 7 17.10 6.16 3.38
C PRO A 7 16.47 5.06 4.22
N VAL A 8 16.31 5.32 5.52
CA VAL A 8 15.64 4.39 6.43
C VAL A 8 14.17 4.75 6.49
N ARG A 9 13.31 3.83 6.05
CA ARG A 9 11.87 4.01 6.23
C ARG A 9 11.62 4.20 7.73
N GLY A 10 10.75 5.14 8.09
CA GLY A 10 10.41 5.42 9.50
C GLY A 10 11.20 6.60 10.05
N GLN A 11 12.28 7.02 9.40
CA GLN A 11 12.91 8.31 9.64
C GLN A 11 12.37 9.40 8.71
N ILE A 12 11.34 9.11 7.91
CA ILE A 12 10.77 10.06 6.94
C ILE A 12 9.38 10.44 7.39
N ALA A 13 9.13 11.74 7.51
CA ALA A 13 7.80 12.33 7.60
C ALA A 13 7.48 13.09 6.31
N VAL A 14 6.20 13.15 5.96
CA VAL A 14 5.69 13.75 4.74
C VAL A 14 4.52 14.69 5.04
N GLU A 15 4.54 15.89 4.47
CA GLU A 15 3.40 16.81 4.48
C GLU A 15 2.86 16.90 3.05
N ALA A 16 1.59 16.52 2.87
CA ALA A 16 0.92 16.54 1.59
C ALA A 16 0.39 17.95 1.28
N PRO A 17 0.36 18.36 0.00
CA PRO A 17 -0.05 19.71 -0.40
C PRO A 17 -1.56 19.97 -0.39
N GLY A 18 -2.38 18.97 -0.09
CA GLY A 18 -3.84 19.01 -0.17
C GLY A 18 -4.52 17.94 0.68
N ALA A 19 -5.83 17.80 0.52
CA ALA A 19 -6.62 16.80 1.24
C ALA A 19 -6.43 15.39 0.65
N GLU A 20 -6.70 14.38 1.47
CA GLU A 20 -6.55 12.97 1.11
C GLU A 20 -7.45 12.55 -0.06
N ASP A 21 -8.64 13.15 -0.17
CA ASP A 21 -9.63 12.89 -1.22
C ASP A 21 -9.44 13.75 -2.49
N GLU A 22 -8.45 14.64 -2.50
CA GLU A 22 -8.10 15.46 -3.64
C GLU A 22 -7.37 14.61 -4.69
N TRP A 23 -7.92 14.56 -5.92
CA TRP A 23 -7.53 13.63 -7.01
C TRP A 23 -6.04 13.30 -7.13
N PHE A 24 -5.17 14.30 -7.27
CA PHE A 24 -3.72 14.07 -7.42
C PHE A 24 -3.06 13.72 -6.08
N VAL A 25 -3.59 14.25 -4.98
CA VAL A 25 -2.98 14.17 -3.67
C VAL A 25 -3.12 12.76 -3.10
N GLY A 26 -4.33 12.19 -3.12
CA GLY A 26 -4.56 10.83 -2.62
C GLY A 26 -3.78 9.77 -3.39
N VAL A 27 -3.77 9.84 -4.73
CA VAL A 27 -3.04 8.88 -5.58
C VAL A 27 -1.53 8.98 -5.38
N PHE A 28 -0.97 10.20 -5.31
CA PHE A 28 0.46 10.37 -5.04
C PHE A 28 0.81 9.96 -3.61
N GLY A 29 -0.07 10.23 -2.65
CA GLY A 29 0.06 9.82 -1.26
C GLY A 29 0.24 8.30 -1.12
N GLU A 30 -0.60 7.50 -1.79
CA GLU A 30 -0.49 6.03 -1.79
C GLU A 30 0.90 5.54 -2.25
N VAL A 31 1.43 6.13 -3.34
CA VAL A 31 2.77 5.78 -3.86
C VAL A 31 3.89 6.24 -2.92
N ILE A 32 3.79 7.47 -2.40
CA ILE A 32 4.78 8.03 -1.48
C ILE A 32 4.81 7.23 -0.18
N THR A 33 3.66 6.85 0.36
CA THR A 33 3.55 6.00 1.55
C THR A 33 4.18 4.62 1.30
N PHE A 34 3.92 3.99 0.15
CA PHE A 34 4.54 2.70 -0.20
C PHE A 34 6.07 2.79 -0.17
N VAL A 35 6.65 3.80 -0.81
CA VAL A 35 8.11 3.96 -0.91
C VAL A 35 8.74 4.36 0.44
N THR A 36 8.19 5.37 1.10
CA THR A 36 8.83 5.97 2.30
C THR A 36 8.46 5.25 3.60
N GLY A 37 7.33 4.55 3.62
CA GLY A 37 6.70 4.05 4.84
C GLY A 37 6.12 5.13 5.75
N ALA A 38 6.06 6.38 5.30
CA ALA A 38 5.33 7.44 5.98
C ALA A 38 3.85 7.28 5.66
N ALA A 39 3.11 6.67 6.58
CA ALA A 39 1.69 6.40 6.40
C ALA A 39 0.83 7.47 7.10
N PRO A 40 -0.41 7.67 6.64
CA PRO A 40 -1.40 8.46 7.37
C PRO A 40 -1.91 7.65 8.58
N LYS A 41 -3.23 7.60 8.80
CA LYS A 41 -3.83 6.88 9.92
C LYS A 41 -3.66 5.36 9.86
N THR A 42 -3.41 4.79 8.68
CA THR A 42 -3.41 3.33 8.48
C THR A 42 -2.13 2.61 8.90
N GLY A 43 -1.02 3.34 9.03
CA GLY A 43 0.32 2.76 9.23
C GLY A 43 0.47 1.94 10.51
N PHE A 44 1.47 1.04 10.51
CA PHE A 44 1.81 0.26 11.69
C PHE A 44 2.17 1.15 12.88
N ILE A 45 1.50 0.94 14.02
CA ILE A 45 1.71 1.70 15.26
C ILE A 45 3.01 1.34 16.00
N GLY A 46 3.79 0.39 15.47
CA GLY A 46 5.03 -0.10 16.08
C GLY A 46 4.84 -1.13 17.19
N ALA A 47 3.66 -1.21 17.80
CA ALA A 47 3.34 -2.13 18.91
C ALA A 47 4.43 -2.09 20.01
N GLU A 48 4.95 -3.22 20.45
CA GLU A 48 6.04 -3.28 21.43
C GLU A 48 7.34 -2.63 20.95
N PHE A 49 7.63 -2.64 19.64
CA PHE A 49 8.84 -2.03 19.08
C PHE A 49 8.74 -0.51 19.11
N GLY A 50 7.58 0.03 18.73
CA GLY A 50 7.29 1.47 18.74
C GLY A 50 7.28 2.07 20.14
N GLN A 51 6.92 1.29 21.17
CA GLN A 51 7.03 1.73 22.57
C GLN A 51 8.48 1.95 23.03
N ALA A 52 9.44 1.28 22.40
CA ALA A 52 10.85 1.38 22.73
C ALA A 52 11.61 2.29 21.77
N ASN A 53 11.19 2.39 20.51
CA ASN A 53 11.85 3.17 19.48
C ASN A 53 10.88 3.61 18.37
N ASP A 54 10.75 4.94 18.19
CA ASP A 54 9.87 5.59 17.22
C ASP A 54 10.20 5.25 15.75
N LEU A 55 11.38 4.70 15.48
CA LEU A 55 11.77 4.19 14.15
C LEU A 55 10.77 3.14 13.62
N PHE A 56 10.19 2.35 14.52
CA PHE A 56 9.25 1.28 14.17
C PHE A 56 7.80 1.77 14.02
N VAL A 57 7.52 3.04 14.33
CA VAL A 57 6.20 3.65 14.13
C VAL A 57 6.10 4.20 12.71
N ARG A 58 5.01 3.87 12.00
CA ARG A 58 4.73 4.30 10.61
C ARG A 58 3.50 5.19 10.51
N GLN A 59 2.56 4.96 11.42
CA GLN A 59 1.34 5.74 11.54
C GLN A 59 1.62 7.22 11.76
N ASN A 60 0.79 8.08 11.18
CA ASN A 60 0.82 9.54 11.36
C ASN A 60 2.13 10.20 10.94
N LYS A 61 2.91 9.56 10.06
CA LYS A 61 4.11 10.16 9.46
C LYS A 61 3.82 10.86 8.14
N MET A 62 2.65 10.66 7.56
CA MET A 62 2.11 11.50 6.49
C MET A 62 0.91 12.30 6.99
N VAL A 63 0.90 13.60 6.72
CA VAL A 63 -0.21 14.49 7.10
C VAL A 63 -0.79 15.15 5.85
N TYR A 64 -2.12 15.11 5.72
CA TYR A 64 -2.88 15.80 4.69
C TYR A 64 -3.50 17.10 5.24
N LEU A 65 -3.91 18.00 4.36
CA LEU A 65 -4.72 19.17 4.74
C LEU A 65 -6.16 18.72 5.06
N ASP A 66 -6.81 19.45 5.98
CA ASP A 66 -8.21 19.19 6.35
C ASP A 66 -9.21 19.45 5.21
N ALA A 67 -8.82 20.23 4.20
CA ALA A 67 -9.66 20.57 3.06
C ALA A 67 -8.84 20.64 1.77
N PRO A 68 -9.46 20.36 0.61
CA PRO A 68 -8.77 20.45 -0.68
C PRO A 68 -8.09 21.80 -0.88
N SER A 69 -6.85 21.75 -1.38
CA SER A 69 -6.04 22.94 -1.59
C SER A 69 -6.59 23.83 -2.72
N GLY A 70 -7.31 23.23 -3.67
CA GLY A 70 -7.77 23.86 -4.91
C GLY A 70 -6.64 24.18 -5.88
N LYS A 71 -5.40 23.81 -5.55
CA LYS A 71 -4.23 24.00 -6.39
C LYS A 71 -4.16 22.90 -7.43
N GLN A 72 -3.35 23.11 -8.46
CA GLN A 72 -3.06 22.09 -9.47
C GLN A 72 -1.55 21.97 -9.61
N PRO A 73 -0.99 20.78 -9.88
CA PRO A 73 0.42 20.64 -10.22
C PRO A 73 0.81 21.63 -11.34
N PRO A 74 1.91 22.40 -11.21
CA PRO A 74 3.02 22.26 -10.24
C PRO A 74 2.88 23.04 -8.92
N GLN A 75 1.73 23.63 -8.60
CA GLN A 75 1.55 24.39 -7.35
C GLN A 75 1.46 23.50 -6.08
N MET A 76 1.40 22.19 -6.27
CA MET A 76 1.35 21.17 -5.23
C MET A 76 2.77 20.76 -4.83
N GLU A 77 3.25 21.26 -3.68
CA GLU A 77 4.57 20.94 -3.13
C GLU A 77 4.44 19.91 -2.00
N TRP A 78 5.03 18.73 -2.19
CA TRP A 78 5.18 17.69 -1.17
C TRP A 78 6.41 17.97 -0.33
N ILE A 79 6.27 17.94 0.98
CA ILE A 79 7.38 18.21 1.90
C ILE A 79 7.84 16.90 2.51
N PHE A 80 9.13 16.62 2.44
CA PHE A 80 9.77 15.48 3.06
C PHE A 80 10.71 15.98 4.15
N THR A 81 10.58 15.43 5.35
CA THR A 81 11.46 15.74 6.49
C THR A 81 12.10 14.46 7.00
N ARG A 82 13.42 14.46 7.13
CA ARG A 82 14.16 13.45 7.87
C ARG A 82 14.06 13.74 9.36
N LEU A 83 13.54 12.77 10.11
CA LEU A 83 13.25 12.88 11.54
C LEU A 83 14.50 12.74 12.41
N ASP A 84 15.52 12.04 11.90
CA ASP A 84 16.78 11.78 12.59
C ASP A 84 17.73 13.00 12.56
N ASN A 85 17.66 13.84 11.52
CA ASN A 85 18.61 14.94 11.33
C ASN A 85 18.01 16.29 10.92
N GLY A 86 16.69 16.35 10.74
CA GLY A 86 15.98 17.56 10.37
C GLY A 86 16.18 18.02 8.92
N ALA A 87 16.82 17.24 8.04
CA ALA A 87 16.89 17.58 6.62
C ALA A 87 15.48 17.73 6.05
N LYS A 88 15.22 18.82 5.34
CA LYS A 88 13.88 19.14 4.86
C LYS A 88 13.92 19.60 3.41
N VAL A 89 13.12 18.95 2.57
CA VAL A 89 13.01 19.25 1.15
C VAL A 89 11.55 19.35 0.71
N GLY A 90 11.27 20.26 -0.20
CA GLY A 90 10.01 20.31 -0.93
C GLY A 90 10.21 19.83 -2.35
N VAL A 91 9.24 19.08 -2.86
CA VAL A 91 9.23 18.58 -4.24
C VAL A 91 7.90 18.92 -4.86
N ASN A 92 7.91 19.61 -6.01
CA ASN A 92 6.73 19.75 -6.85
C ASN A 92 6.98 19.15 -8.23
N PHE A 93 5.88 18.77 -8.89
CA PHE A 93 5.87 18.06 -10.15
C PHE A 93 4.98 18.78 -11.16
N ASN A 94 5.52 19.12 -12.33
CA ASN A 94 4.79 19.84 -13.36
C ASN A 94 4.17 18.90 -14.40
N LEU A 95 2.92 18.50 -14.18
CA LEU A 95 2.18 17.64 -15.11
C LEU A 95 1.93 18.28 -16.48
N ALA A 96 1.90 19.62 -16.56
CA ALA A 96 1.49 20.34 -17.76
C ALA A 96 2.50 20.25 -18.92
N VAL A 97 3.75 19.87 -18.62
CA VAL A 97 4.82 19.76 -19.64
C VAL A 97 5.00 18.33 -20.17
N ILE A 98 4.22 17.36 -19.68
CA ILE A 98 4.31 15.97 -20.15
C ILE A 98 3.93 15.92 -21.63
N THR A 99 4.83 15.33 -22.42
CA THR A 99 4.58 15.05 -23.83
C THR A 99 4.54 13.54 -24.08
N PRO A 100 3.67 13.03 -24.98
CA PRO A 100 2.65 13.76 -25.75
C PRO A 100 1.52 14.38 -24.89
N VAL A 101 0.95 15.50 -25.34
CA VAL A 101 -0.02 16.31 -24.56
C VAL A 101 -1.39 15.61 -24.42
N ALA A 102 -2.11 15.87 -23.32
CA ALA A 102 -3.48 15.40 -23.08
C ALA A 102 -4.48 16.32 -23.77
N THR A 103 -4.61 16.17 -25.09
CA THR A 103 -5.61 16.94 -25.85
C THR A 103 -7.02 16.42 -25.56
N PRO A 104 -8.07 17.24 -25.79
CA PRO A 104 -9.46 16.79 -25.65
C PRO A 104 -9.78 15.53 -26.49
N GLU A 105 -9.20 15.41 -27.69
CA GLU A 105 -9.37 14.22 -28.54
C GLU A 105 -8.74 12.99 -27.91
N ARG A 106 -7.57 13.13 -27.27
CA ARG A 106 -6.91 12.05 -26.53
C ARG A 106 -7.70 11.66 -25.28
N GLN A 107 -8.30 12.61 -24.58
CA GLN A 107 -9.19 12.31 -23.45
C GLN A 107 -10.46 11.58 -23.89
N GLU A 108 -11.06 11.99 -25.01
CA GLU A 108 -12.22 11.29 -25.57
C GLU A 108 -11.85 9.86 -26.04
N MET A 109 -10.65 9.70 -26.61
CA MET A 109 -10.13 8.37 -26.92
C MET A 109 -9.97 7.52 -25.66
N GLY A 110 -9.47 8.09 -24.56
CA GLY A 110 -9.40 7.42 -23.26
C GLY A 110 -10.76 6.93 -22.75
N LYS A 111 -11.80 7.77 -22.87
CA LYS A 111 -13.18 7.38 -22.55
C LYS A 111 -13.69 6.26 -23.47
N LYS A 112 -13.38 6.32 -24.77
CA LYS A 112 -13.72 5.28 -25.74
C LYS A 112 -13.06 3.93 -25.39
N MET A 113 -11.80 3.95 -24.93
CA MET A 113 -11.10 2.77 -24.41
C MET A 113 -11.79 2.21 -23.17
N ALA A 114 -12.11 3.05 -22.18
CA ALA A 114 -12.79 2.63 -20.95
C ALA A 114 -14.21 2.08 -21.18
N ALA A 115 -14.89 2.56 -22.23
CA ALA A 115 -16.19 2.06 -22.66
C ALA A 115 -16.10 0.73 -23.43
N GLY A 116 -14.89 0.28 -23.82
CA GLY A 116 -14.70 -0.94 -24.61
C GLY A 116 -15.22 -0.83 -26.04
N THR A 117 -15.27 0.39 -26.61
CA THR A 117 -15.82 0.65 -27.96
C THR A 117 -14.77 1.07 -28.98
N ALA A 118 -13.49 1.10 -28.59
CA ALA A 118 -12.36 1.34 -29.48
C ALA A 118 -12.17 0.18 -30.46
N THR A 119 -11.78 0.50 -31.70
CA THR A 119 -11.25 -0.51 -32.64
C THR A 119 -9.85 -0.93 -32.19
N GLU A 120 -9.37 -2.06 -32.73
CA GLU A 120 -8.00 -2.54 -32.46
C GLU A 120 -6.93 -1.52 -32.89
N GLU A 121 -7.13 -0.85 -34.04
CA GLU A 121 -6.22 0.19 -34.54
C GLU A 121 -6.19 1.41 -33.61
N GLU A 122 -7.35 1.85 -33.13
CA GLU A 122 -7.44 2.96 -32.18
C GLU A 122 -6.80 2.61 -30.82
N ALA A 123 -6.97 1.36 -30.37
CA ALA A 123 -6.37 0.87 -29.14
C ALA A 123 -4.84 0.88 -29.23
N VAL A 124 -4.26 0.37 -30.32
CA VAL A 124 -2.81 0.35 -30.53
C VAL A 124 -2.22 1.77 -30.51
N ASP A 125 -2.82 2.71 -31.24
CA ASP A 125 -2.39 4.12 -31.22
C ASP A 125 -2.50 4.74 -29.81
N TYR A 126 -3.58 4.44 -29.07
CA TYR A 126 -3.74 4.96 -27.72
C TYR A 126 -2.74 4.36 -26.72
N TYR A 127 -2.38 3.08 -26.87
CA TYR A 127 -1.35 2.44 -26.05
C TYR A 127 0.01 3.11 -26.25
N GLU A 128 0.42 3.36 -27.50
CA GLU A 128 1.66 4.06 -27.80
C GLU A 128 1.66 5.46 -27.19
N TYR A 129 0.57 6.20 -27.39
CA TYR A 129 0.37 7.53 -26.81
C TYR A 129 0.52 7.55 -25.29
N TRP A 130 -0.21 6.67 -24.59
CA TRP A 130 -0.24 6.69 -23.12
C TRP A 130 1.11 6.28 -22.52
N ASN A 131 1.72 5.22 -23.04
CA ASN A 131 3.00 4.74 -22.54
C ASN A 131 4.16 5.71 -22.88
N ALA A 132 4.09 6.44 -24.01
CA ALA A 132 5.05 7.49 -24.30
C ALA A 132 5.03 8.61 -23.24
N ARG A 133 3.85 8.97 -22.73
CA ARG A 133 3.73 9.95 -21.63
C ARG A 133 4.39 9.47 -20.33
N ALA A 134 4.20 8.20 -19.98
CA ALA A 134 4.81 7.63 -18.79
C ALA A 134 6.34 7.56 -18.91
N LYS A 135 6.85 7.13 -20.07
CA LYS A 135 8.29 7.13 -20.36
C LYS A 135 8.89 8.54 -20.31
N PHE A 136 8.18 9.53 -20.86
CA PHE A 136 8.61 10.92 -20.80
C PHE A 136 8.90 11.37 -19.36
N VAL A 137 8.09 10.96 -18.38
CA VAL A 137 8.33 11.29 -16.96
C VAL A 137 9.70 10.78 -16.52
N PHE A 138 10.00 9.49 -16.73
CA PHE A 138 11.26 8.89 -16.28
C PHE A 138 12.48 9.40 -17.06
N GLU A 139 12.36 9.60 -18.36
CA GLU A 139 13.46 10.03 -19.23
C GLU A 139 13.87 11.49 -18.98
N ASN A 140 12.96 12.29 -18.40
CA ASN A 140 13.15 13.73 -18.23
C ASN A 140 13.16 14.19 -16.76
N ALA A 141 12.96 13.28 -15.80
CA ALA A 141 12.83 13.63 -14.38
C ALA A 141 14.00 14.47 -13.84
N ASP A 142 15.23 14.14 -14.27
CA ASP A 142 16.46 14.79 -13.80
C ASP A 142 17.00 15.86 -14.77
N THR A 143 16.49 15.93 -16.00
CA THR A 143 17.11 16.70 -17.09
C THR A 143 16.26 17.86 -17.60
N LEU A 144 14.93 17.80 -17.44
CA LEU A 144 14.03 18.86 -17.89
C LEU A 144 13.83 19.91 -16.80
N GLU A 145 14.39 21.10 -17.03
CA GLU A 145 14.25 22.24 -16.13
C GLU A 145 12.76 22.58 -15.88
N GLY A 146 12.40 22.77 -14.61
CA GLY A 146 11.04 23.12 -14.21
C GLY A 146 10.05 21.95 -14.16
N PHE A 147 10.50 20.71 -14.42
CA PHE A 147 9.63 19.53 -14.42
C PHE A 147 9.45 18.93 -13.02
N PHE A 148 10.54 18.49 -12.40
CA PHE A 148 10.60 18.22 -10.96
C PHE A 148 11.43 19.31 -10.31
N ASN A 149 10.81 20.08 -9.42
CA ASN A 149 11.51 21.14 -8.70
C ASN A 149 11.73 20.68 -7.27
N VAL A 150 13.01 20.52 -6.89
CA VAL A 150 13.41 20.20 -5.53
C VAL A 150 13.93 21.47 -4.86
N LYS A 151 13.32 21.83 -3.73
CA LYS A 151 13.72 22.96 -2.91
C LYS A 151 14.23 22.45 -1.56
N VAL A 152 15.51 22.68 -1.27
CA VAL A 152 16.09 22.41 0.04
C VAL A 152 15.68 23.53 1.00
N TYR A 153 14.93 23.17 2.04
CA TYR A 153 14.51 24.09 3.09
C TYR A 153 15.49 24.09 4.27
N GLN A 154 16.04 22.92 4.58
CA GLN A 154 16.98 22.74 5.68
C GLN A 154 17.98 21.64 5.30
N GLU A 155 19.26 21.98 5.38
CA GLU A 155 20.35 20.99 5.36
C GLU A 155 20.31 20.20 6.68
N GLY A 156 20.37 18.87 6.59
CA GLY A 156 20.39 18.00 7.76
C GLY A 156 21.70 18.11 8.53
N THR A 157 21.67 17.78 9.82
CA THR A 157 22.91 17.57 10.57
C THR A 157 23.57 16.25 10.19
N ALA A 158 24.89 16.14 10.36
CA ALA A 158 25.56 14.85 10.22
C ALA A 158 24.98 13.85 11.23
N THR A 159 24.58 12.68 10.75
CA THR A 159 24.09 11.59 11.58
C THR A 159 25.17 10.54 11.76
N THR A 160 25.13 9.89 12.91
CA THR A 160 25.64 8.53 13.04
C THR A 160 24.51 7.60 12.68
N ALA A 161 24.73 6.60 11.83
CA ALA A 161 23.71 5.58 11.54
C ALA A 161 23.14 5.04 12.86
N ASP A 162 21.81 4.93 12.97
CA ASP A 162 21.17 4.33 14.14
C ASP A 162 21.74 2.92 14.31
N ALA A 163 22.17 2.54 15.52
CA ALA A 163 22.81 1.25 15.81
C ALA A 163 21.99 0.01 15.40
N ILE A 164 20.70 0.20 15.06
CA ILE A 164 19.76 -0.83 14.62
C ILE A 164 19.80 -1.05 13.10
N VAL A 165 20.16 -0.02 12.35
CA VAL A 165 20.45 -0.11 10.92
C VAL A 165 21.96 -0.21 10.84
N GLU A 166 22.50 -1.43 10.92
CA GLU A 166 23.92 -1.64 10.61
C GLU A 166 24.26 -0.92 9.29
N GLU A 167 25.49 -0.41 9.15
CA GLU A 167 25.96 0.18 7.90
C GLU A 167 25.92 -0.89 6.79
N SER A 168 24.75 -1.09 6.19
CA SER A 168 24.56 -2.07 5.14
C SER A 168 25.20 -1.47 3.90
N GLU A 169 26.24 -2.13 3.38
CA GLU A 169 26.74 -1.83 2.05
C GLU A 169 25.56 -1.87 1.06
N SER A 170 25.49 -0.90 0.16
CA SER A 170 24.46 -0.89 -0.87
C SER A 170 24.57 -2.16 -1.72
N ILE A 171 23.52 -2.97 -1.76
CA ILE A 171 23.42 -4.12 -2.65
C ILE A 171 22.78 -3.73 -3.98
N ALA A 172 23.13 -4.43 -5.05
CA ALA A 172 22.40 -4.33 -6.31
C ALA A 172 21.00 -4.95 -6.14
N ALA A 173 20.00 -4.43 -6.86
CA ALA A 173 18.62 -4.89 -6.70
C ALA A 173 18.46 -6.37 -7.11
N GLU A 174 19.24 -6.81 -8.09
CA GLU A 174 19.32 -8.19 -8.58
C GLU A 174 19.94 -9.16 -7.56
N ASP A 175 20.69 -8.66 -6.58
CA ASP A 175 21.33 -9.48 -5.54
C ASP A 175 20.49 -9.57 -4.26
N PHE A 176 19.35 -8.87 -4.20
CA PHE A 176 18.46 -8.92 -3.04
C PHE A 176 17.79 -10.29 -2.90
N ALA A 177 17.86 -10.84 -1.69
CA ALA A 177 17.12 -12.03 -1.31
C ALA A 177 16.53 -11.85 0.10
N TRP A 178 15.34 -12.41 0.32
CA TRP A 178 14.76 -12.49 1.65
C TRP A 178 15.47 -13.59 2.45
N ASP A 179 15.87 -13.28 3.69
CA ASP A 179 16.38 -14.29 4.64
C ASP A 179 15.32 -15.34 5.01
N GLN A 180 14.05 -15.03 4.77
CA GLN A 180 12.91 -15.87 5.06
C GLN A 180 12.24 -16.31 3.75
N ALA A 181 12.57 -17.51 3.29
CA ALA A 181 12.15 -18.02 1.98
C ALA A 181 10.63 -18.02 1.77
N TYR A 182 9.84 -18.32 2.82
CA TYR A 182 8.38 -18.37 2.69
C TYR A 182 7.76 -17.07 2.15
N ILE A 183 8.42 -15.92 2.32
CA ILE A 183 7.94 -14.61 1.84
C ILE A 183 7.72 -14.61 0.32
N THR A 184 8.55 -15.35 -0.44
CA THR A 184 8.43 -15.47 -1.90
C THR A 184 7.73 -16.76 -2.34
N GLU A 185 7.49 -17.70 -1.42
CA GLU A 185 6.86 -18.99 -1.72
C GLU A 185 5.33 -18.96 -1.61
N VAL A 186 4.75 -17.91 -1.00
CA VAL A 186 3.28 -17.74 -0.96
C VAL A 186 2.72 -17.62 -2.39
N PRO A 187 1.76 -18.47 -2.80
CA PRO A 187 1.16 -18.36 -4.12
C PRO A 187 0.54 -16.97 -4.36
N PRO A 188 0.75 -16.37 -5.53
CA PRO A 188 0.21 -15.05 -5.82
C PRO A 188 -1.31 -15.06 -5.92
N ILE A 189 -1.92 -13.90 -5.69
CA ILE A 189 -3.33 -13.66 -6.01
C ILE A 189 -3.39 -13.09 -7.42
N LEU A 190 -4.09 -13.78 -8.33
CA LEU A 190 -4.28 -13.30 -9.70
C LEU A 190 -5.44 -12.30 -9.74
N MET A 191 -5.23 -11.18 -10.41
CA MET A 191 -6.24 -10.14 -10.60
C MET A 191 -6.29 -9.68 -12.05
N ASN A 192 -7.49 -9.48 -12.60
CA ASN A 192 -7.67 -8.68 -13.81
C ASN A 192 -7.59 -7.20 -13.45
N GLU A 193 -6.72 -6.45 -14.13
CA GLU A 193 -6.56 -5.00 -13.94
C GLU A 193 -7.02 -4.22 -15.19
N PRO A 194 -8.22 -3.62 -15.15
CA PRO A 194 -8.77 -2.84 -16.26
C PRO A 194 -7.88 -1.69 -16.71
N TYR A 195 -7.17 -1.00 -15.80
CA TYR A 195 -6.27 0.10 -16.17
C TYR A 195 -5.13 -0.40 -17.05
N PHE A 196 -4.53 -1.54 -16.71
CA PHE A 196 -3.44 -2.10 -17.51
C PHE A 196 -3.94 -2.50 -18.91
N GLY A 197 -5.18 -2.99 -19.01
CA GLY A 197 -5.79 -3.33 -20.30
C GLY A 197 -6.02 -2.11 -21.21
N ILE A 198 -6.60 -1.01 -20.69
CA ILE A 198 -6.88 0.19 -21.51
C ILE A 198 -5.62 0.95 -21.91
N PHE A 199 -4.48 0.67 -21.25
CA PHE A 199 -3.18 1.25 -21.58
C PHE A 199 -2.23 0.26 -22.26
N GLY A 200 -2.67 -0.96 -22.59
CA GLY A 200 -1.86 -1.93 -23.32
C GLY A 200 -0.63 -2.43 -22.54
N GLN A 201 -0.74 -2.47 -21.21
CA GLN A 201 0.35 -2.87 -20.30
C GLN A 201 0.32 -4.37 -19.98
N THR A 202 -0.85 -5.00 -20.05
CA THR A 202 -1.03 -6.45 -19.94
C THR A 202 -2.22 -6.90 -20.79
N SER A 203 -2.23 -8.17 -21.19
CA SER A 203 -3.33 -8.82 -21.91
C SER A 203 -4.09 -9.86 -21.07
N GLY A 204 -3.69 -10.07 -19.82
CA GLY A 204 -4.31 -11.09 -18.95
C GLY A 204 -4.13 -10.81 -17.46
N PRO A 205 -4.50 -11.79 -16.61
CA PRO A 205 -4.39 -11.67 -15.16
C PRO A 205 -2.97 -11.33 -14.71
N VAL A 206 -2.86 -10.43 -13.74
CA VAL A 206 -1.60 -10.02 -13.12
C VAL A 206 -1.43 -10.69 -11.76
N PRO A 207 -0.27 -11.28 -11.47
CA PRO A 207 0.04 -11.78 -10.14
C PRO A 207 0.38 -10.63 -9.20
N TYR A 208 -0.29 -10.62 -8.04
CA TYR A 208 0.10 -9.84 -6.87
C TYR A 208 0.84 -10.78 -5.92
N TYR A 209 2.00 -10.36 -5.43
CA TYR A 209 2.86 -11.20 -4.60
C TYR A 209 2.85 -10.80 -3.13
N TYR A 210 2.96 -11.79 -2.24
CA TYR A 210 2.97 -11.56 -0.81
C TYR A 210 4.15 -10.68 -0.35
N GLU A 211 5.32 -10.82 -0.99
CA GLU A 211 6.49 -9.99 -0.70
C GLU A 211 6.26 -8.49 -0.92
N GLU A 212 5.34 -8.12 -1.83
CA GLU A 212 4.97 -6.72 -2.06
C GLU A 212 4.09 -6.21 -0.92
N ALA A 213 3.20 -7.05 -0.40
CA ALA A 213 2.43 -6.75 0.81
C ALA A 213 3.34 -6.67 2.05
N VAL A 214 4.40 -7.47 2.13
CA VAL A 214 5.43 -7.36 3.18
C VAL A 214 6.17 -6.03 3.08
N LYS A 215 6.55 -5.60 1.86
CA LYS A 215 7.13 -4.26 1.64
C LYS A 215 6.16 -3.16 2.02
N LEU A 216 4.88 -3.25 1.65
CA LEU A 216 3.85 -2.28 2.00
C LEU A 216 3.72 -2.15 3.53
N ALA A 217 3.46 -3.25 4.24
CA ALA A 217 3.28 -3.29 5.70
C ALA A 217 4.59 -3.02 6.48
N GLY A 218 5.74 -3.19 5.84
CA GLY A 218 7.08 -3.03 6.40
C GLY A 218 7.68 -4.32 6.97
N HIS A 219 6.88 -5.34 7.23
CA HIS A 219 7.35 -6.67 7.65
C HIS A 219 6.26 -7.74 7.50
N SER A 220 6.68 -9.00 7.53
CA SER A 220 5.78 -10.14 7.65
C SER A 220 5.50 -10.42 9.13
N CYS A 221 4.21 -10.57 9.48
CA CYS A 221 3.76 -10.99 10.79
C CYS A 221 2.37 -11.64 10.69
N GLY A 222 1.81 -12.05 11.83
CA GLY A 222 0.47 -12.64 11.89
C GLY A 222 -0.66 -11.73 11.37
N ALA A 223 -0.48 -10.41 11.45
CA ALA A 223 -1.42 -9.44 10.87
C ALA A 223 -1.31 -9.38 9.34
N THR A 224 -0.10 -9.23 8.80
CA THR A 224 0.15 -9.15 7.34
C THR A 224 -0.32 -10.42 6.62
N THR A 225 0.04 -11.59 7.15
CA THR A 225 -0.42 -12.90 6.63
C THR A 225 -1.93 -13.07 6.78
N GLY A 226 -2.51 -12.57 7.86
CA GLY A 226 -3.96 -12.55 8.10
C GLY A 226 -4.72 -11.73 7.06
N ALA A 227 -4.30 -10.50 6.80
CA ALA A 227 -4.93 -9.62 5.81
C ALA A 227 -4.83 -10.20 4.39
N TRP A 228 -3.69 -10.78 4.03
CA TRP A 228 -3.51 -11.50 2.77
C TRP A 228 -4.51 -12.66 2.64
N THR A 229 -4.63 -13.46 3.70
CA THR A 229 -5.51 -14.64 3.74
C THR A 229 -6.99 -14.27 3.76
N ILE A 230 -7.39 -13.21 4.49
CA ILE A 230 -8.75 -12.63 4.46
C ILE A 230 -9.13 -12.28 3.03
N THR A 231 -8.26 -11.51 2.36
CA THR A 231 -8.51 -11.06 0.98
C THR A 231 -8.66 -12.26 0.06
N LYS A 232 -7.74 -13.23 0.11
CA LYS A 232 -7.81 -14.45 -0.71
C LYS A 232 -9.13 -15.19 -0.51
N LYS A 233 -9.52 -15.47 0.73
CA LYS A 233 -10.77 -16.21 1.04
C LYS A 233 -12.01 -15.46 0.57
N ALA A 234 -12.04 -14.13 0.73
CA ALA A 234 -13.16 -13.32 0.23
C ALA A 234 -13.26 -13.40 -1.31
N LEU A 235 -12.14 -13.28 -2.02
CA LEU A 235 -12.11 -13.35 -3.47
C LEU A 235 -12.52 -14.73 -4.00
N GLU A 236 -12.09 -15.82 -3.38
CA GLU A 236 -12.49 -17.19 -3.75
C GLU A 236 -14.01 -17.41 -3.65
N VAL A 237 -14.68 -16.74 -2.72
CA VAL A 237 -16.16 -16.79 -2.59
C VAL A 237 -16.85 -15.90 -3.62
N LEU A 238 -16.35 -14.68 -3.84
CA LEU A 238 -16.96 -13.71 -4.75
C LEU A 238 -16.78 -14.07 -6.23
N TYR A 239 -15.72 -14.82 -6.55
CA TYR A 239 -15.34 -15.26 -7.89
C TYR A 239 -15.11 -16.79 -7.89
N PRO A 240 -16.19 -17.60 -7.80
CA PRO A 240 -16.08 -19.05 -7.70
C PRO A 240 -15.64 -19.68 -9.03
N ASP A 241 -15.40 -20.99 -9.00
CA ASP A 241 -15.13 -21.81 -10.19
C ASP A 241 -13.90 -21.37 -11.03
N GLY A 242 -12.92 -20.74 -10.38
CA GLY A 242 -11.70 -20.26 -11.02
C GLY A 242 -11.88 -18.96 -11.81
N GLU A 243 -12.99 -18.24 -11.61
CA GLU A 243 -13.14 -16.88 -12.11
C GLU A 243 -12.05 -15.98 -11.52
N ILE A 244 -11.41 -15.15 -12.36
CA ILE A 244 -10.35 -14.25 -11.92
C ILE A 244 -10.97 -12.93 -11.43
N PRO A 245 -10.73 -12.53 -10.17
CA PRO A 245 -11.25 -11.28 -9.64
C PRO A 245 -10.80 -10.04 -10.41
N VAL A 246 -11.64 -9.02 -10.45
CA VAL A 246 -11.35 -7.77 -11.18
C VAL A 246 -11.12 -6.62 -10.20
N ARG A 247 -9.94 -5.97 -10.30
CA ARG A 247 -9.67 -4.77 -9.50
C ARG A 247 -10.66 -3.66 -9.84
N GLY A 248 -11.27 -3.08 -8.82
CA GLY A 248 -12.36 -2.11 -8.96
C GLY A 248 -13.76 -2.65 -8.94
N GLN A 249 -13.98 -3.95 -9.00
CA GLN A 249 -15.32 -4.53 -8.83
C GLN A 249 -15.62 -4.89 -7.37
N ILE A 250 -14.74 -4.53 -6.43
CA ILE A 250 -14.85 -4.91 -5.03
C ILE A 250 -15.00 -3.65 -4.19
N ALA A 251 -15.99 -3.64 -3.31
CA ALA A 251 -16.07 -2.72 -2.17
C ALA A 251 -15.86 -3.50 -0.88
N VAL A 252 -15.36 -2.82 0.15
CA VAL A 252 -14.97 -3.40 1.43
C VAL A 252 -15.48 -2.52 2.57
N GLU A 253 -16.09 -3.15 3.56
CA GLU A 253 -16.47 -2.52 4.83
C GLU A 253 -15.52 -3.06 5.91
N ALA A 254 -14.73 -2.18 6.51
CA ALA A 254 -13.76 -2.52 7.55
C ALA A 254 -14.46 -2.61 8.93
N PRO A 255 -14.00 -3.50 9.82
CA PRO A 255 -14.61 -3.74 11.12
C PRO A 255 -14.28 -2.68 12.20
N GLY A 256 -13.77 -1.51 11.82
CA GLY A 256 -13.29 -0.50 12.76
C GLY A 256 -12.80 0.78 12.10
N ALA A 257 -12.29 1.70 12.92
CA ALA A 257 -11.66 2.93 12.45
C ALA A 257 -10.26 2.65 11.86
N GLU A 258 -9.79 3.52 10.97
CA GLU A 258 -8.50 3.38 10.28
C GLU A 258 -7.30 3.23 11.23
N ASP A 259 -7.32 3.97 12.33
CA ASP A 259 -6.28 3.97 13.37
C ASP A 259 -6.52 2.94 14.48
N GLU A 260 -7.55 2.09 14.36
CA GLU A 260 -7.90 1.09 15.36
C GLU A 260 -7.00 -0.16 15.28
N TRP A 261 -5.88 -0.11 16.00
CA TRP A 261 -4.88 -1.19 16.14
C TRP A 261 -4.19 -1.56 14.82
N PHE A 262 -4.70 -2.58 14.12
CA PHE A 262 -4.16 -3.07 12.84
C PHE A 262 -5.21 -3.00 11.72
N VAL A 263 -6.37 -2.35 11.95
CA VAL A 263 -7.40 -2.19 10.92
C VAL A 263 -6.84 -1.49 9.69
N GLY A 264 -6.11 -0.39 9.87
CA GLY A 264 -5.42 0.30 8.79
C GLY A 264 -4.44 -0.57 8.01
N VAL A 265 -3.58 -1.33 8.70
CA VAL A 265 -2.60 -2.22 8.05
C VAL A 265 -3.30 -3.30 7.20
N PHE A 266 -4.41 -3.85 7.70
CA PHE A 266 -5.20 -4.80 6.94
C PHE A 266 -5.83 -4.12 5.72
N GLY A 267 -6.38 -2.92 5.92
CA GLY A 267 -6.95 -2.10 4.88
C GLY A 267 -5.96 -1.75 3.77
N ASP A 268 -4.72 -1.40 4.09
CA ASP A 268 -3.66 -1.13 3.11
C ASP A 268 -3.40 -2.35 2.22
N ILE A 269 -3.27 -3.54 2.82
CA ILE A 269 -3.04 -4.80 2.08
C ILE A 269 -4.26 -5.18 1.23
N ILE A 270 -5.47 -5.05 1.78
CA ILE A 270 -6.71 -5.31 1.05
C ILE A 270 -6.86 -4.34 -0.12
N THR A 271 -6.54 -3.06 0.09
CA THR A 271 -6.55 -2.01 -0.95
C THR A 271 -5.55 -2.31 -2.05
N PHE A 272 -4.32 -2.70 -1.69
CA PHE A 272 -3.26 -3.07 -2.63
C PHE A 272 -3.75 -4.13 -3.62
N ILE A 273 -4.36 -5.21 -3.12
CA ILE A 273 -4.85 -6.34 -3.93
C ILE A 273 -6.10 -5.95 -4.72
N THR A 274 -7.13 -5.41 -4.05
CA THR A 274 -8.48 -5.25 -4.64
C THR A 274 -8.67 -3.95 -5.41
N GLY A 275 -7.85 -2.94 -5.13
CA GLY A 275 -8.04 -1.56 -5.60
C GLY A 275 -9.20 -0.83 -4.89
N ALA A 276 -9.74 -1.38 -3.81
CA ALA A 276 -10.74 -0.70 -3.00
C ALA A 276 -10.07 0.32 -2.08
N SER A 277 -9.82 1.54 -2.55
CA SER A 277 -9.19 2.60 -1.74
C SER A 277 -10.23 3.27 -0.83
N PRO A 278 -9.79 3.85 0.32
CA PRO A 278 -10.64 4.65 1.18
C PRO A 278 -10.86 6.04 0.56
N HIS A 279 -10.61 7.11 1.31
CA HIS A 279 -10.73 8.47 0.79
C HIS A 279 -9.72 8.76 -0.35
N THR A 280 -8.63 7.99 -0.46
CA THR A 280 -7.61 8.09 -1.51
C THR A 280 -7.99 7.38 -2.83
N GLY A 281 -7.05 7.28 -3.76
CA GLY A 281 -7.19 6.49 -4.97
C GLY A 281 -7.83 7.25 -6.13
N PHE A 282 -7.90 6.59 -7.29
CA PHE A 282 -8.47 7.20 -8.49
C PHE A 282 -9.99 7.46 -8.33
N ASN A 283 -10.41 8.72 -8.41
CA ASN A 283 -11.84 9.10 -8.32
C ASN A 283 -12.65 8.83 -9.61
N GLY A 284 -11.99 8.38 -10.69
CA GLY A 284 -12.60 8.20 -12.00
C GLY A 284 -12.85 9.45 -12.86
N SER A 285 -12.22 10.60 -12.60
CA SER A 285 -12.43 11.87 -13.34
C SER A 285 -12.41 11.76 -14.85
N GLU A 286 -11.73 10.79 -15.47
CA GLU A 286 -11.78 10.56 -16.93
C GLU A 286 -12.56 9.28 -17.25
N PHE A 287 -12.00 8.13 -16.88
CA PHE A 287 -12.52 6.81 -17.25
C PHE A 287 -13.75 6.39 -16.44
N GLY A 288 -13.84 6.82 -15.18
CA GLY A 288 -14.97 6.54 -14.29
C GLY A 288 -16.28 7.18 -14.73
N GLN A 289 -16.23 8.26 -15.53
CA GLN A 289 -17.41 8.92 -16.09
C GLN A 289 -18.20 8.01 -17.03
N VAL A 290 -17.52 7.07 -17.70
CA VAL A 290 -18.13 6.15 -18.67
C VAL A 290 -18.24 4.72 -18.13
N ASN A 291 -17.37 4.34 -17.19
CA ASN A 291 -17.39 3.01 -16.61
C ASN A 291 -16.92 3.06 -15.13
N PRO A 292 -17.80 2.80 -14.15
CA PRO A 292 -17.48 2.90 -12.71
C PRO A 292 -16.43 1.88 -12.25
N LEU A 293 -16.08 0.92 -13.10
CA LEU A 293 -14.97 0.00 -12.90
C LEU A 293 -13.63 0.70 -12.70
N PHE A 294 -13.44 1.91 -13.25
CA PHE A 294 -12.22 2.70 -13.11
C PHE A 294 -12.21 3.64 -11.88
N VAL A 295 -13.26 3.63 -11.07
CA VAL A 295 -13.25 4.30 -9.76
C VAL A 295 -12.58 3.36 -8.75
N ARG A 296 -11.68 3.89 -7.92
CA ARG A 296 -11.01 3.19 -6.82
C ARG A 296 -11.34 3.84 -5.47
N GLN A 297 -11.51 5.16 -5.48
CA GLN A 297 -11.86 5.97 -4.31
C GLN A 297 -13.22 5.57 -3.70
N ASN A 298 -13.29 5.66 -2.37
CA ASN A 298 -14.45 5.40 -1.52
C ASN A 298 -15.02 3.97 -1.64
N LYS A 299 -14.17 3.00 -1.96
CA LYS A 299 -14.54 1.57 -2.01
C LYS A 299 -14.13 0.80 -0.76
N MET A 300 -13.24 1.35 0.07
CA MET A 300 -13.01 0.90 1.44
C MET A 300 -13.69 1.88 2.40
N VAL A 301 -14.55 1.38 3.28
CA VAL A 301 -15.24 2.20 4.28
C VAL A 301 -14.81 1.75 5.67
N TYR A 302 -14.34 2.70 6.46
CA TYR A 302 -14.02 2.51 7.88
C TYR A 302 -15.11 3.10 8.77
N SER A 303 -15.16 2.65 10.02
CA SER A 303 -15.98 3.31 11.04
C SER A 303 -15.36 4.67 11.41
N GLU A 304 -16.20 5.67 11.68
CA GLU A 304 -15.70 7.00 12.12
C GLU A 304 -15.00 6.92 13.49
N GLU A 305 -15.49 6.05 14.37
CA GLU A 305 -14.97 5.87 15.73
C GLU A 305 -14.50 4.43 15.95
N PRO A 306 -13.46 4.20 16.79
CA PRO A 306 -13.02 2.86 17.15
C PRO A 306 -14.16 2.03 17.77
N THR A 307 -14.32 0.80 17.27
CA THR A 307 -15.40 -0.10 17.71
C THR A 307 -15.09 -0.76 19.06
N GLY A 308 -13.81 -0.85 19.44
CA GLY A 308 -13.33 -1.53 20.64
C GLY A 308 -13.44 -3.05 20.57
N GLN A 309 -13.85 -3.61 19.42
CA GLN A 309 -14.01 -5.06 19.26
C GLN A 309 -12.65 -5.73 19.22
N LEU A 310 -12.47 -6.81 19.98
CA LEU A 310 -11.27 -7.66 19.91
C LEU A 310 -11.46 -8.77 18.87
N PRO A 311 -10.40 -9.22 18.17
CA PRO A 311 -10.43 -10.49 17.44
C PRO A 311 -10.94 -11.63 18.33
N PRO A 312 -11.72 -12.59 17.81
CA PRO A 312 -12.12 -12.76 16.40
C PRO A 312 -13.38 -11.98 15.98
N MET A 313 -13.90 -11.07 16.79
CA MET A 313 -15.23 -10.47 16.55
C MET A 313 -15.28 -9.50 15.36
N ARG A 314 -14.11 -9.13 14.84
CA ARG A 314 -13.94 -8.20 13.71
C ARG A 314 -14.20 -8.91 12.37
N GLU A 315 -15.23 -8.48 11.66
CA GLU A 315 -15.65 -9.02 10.37
C GLU A 315 -15.37 -8.03 9.23
N TRP A 316 -14.52 -8.41 8.28
CA TRP A 316 -14.33 -7.68 7.04
C TRP A 316 -15.39 -8.10 6.04
N ILE A 317 -16.13 -7.15 5.48
CA ILE A 317 -17.19 -7.45 4.52
C ILE A 317 -16.73 -7.03 3.14
N PHE A 318 -16.77 -7.94 2.19
CA PHE A 318 -16.45 -7.70 0.79
C PHE A 318 -17.72 -7.81 -0.04
N THR A 319 -17.94 -6.86 -0.93
CA THR A 319 -19.07 -6.86 -1.87
C THR A 319 -18.53 -6.82 -3.29
N ARG A 320 -18.96 -7.77 -4.13
CA ARG A 320 -18.73 -7.73 -5.57
C ARG A 320 -19.80 -6.85 -6.22
N LEU A 321 -19.39 -5.71 -6.77
CA LEU A 321 -20.25 -4.60 -7.15
C LEU A 321 -21.15 -4.85 -8.36
N ASP A 322 -20.74 -5.71 -9.30
CA ASP A 322 -21.53 -6.04 -10.50
C ASP A 322 -22.64 -7.07 -10.22
N THR A 323 -22.45 -7.92 -9.22
CA THR A 323 -23.42 -8.97 -8.86
C THR A 323 -24.18 -8.70 -7.56
N GLY A 324 -23.65 -7.85 -6.67
CA GLY A 324 -24.22 -7.64 -5.34
C GLY A 324 -23.81 -8.68 -4.30
N LYS A 325 -23.16 -9.79 -4.72
CA LYS A 325 -22.70 -10.85 -3.81
C LYS A 325 -21.82 -10.27 -2.71
N LYS A 326 -22.07 -10.72 -1.49
CA LYS A 326 -21.39 -10.23 -0.28
C LYS A 326 -20.86 -11.38 0.57
N VAL A 327 -19.66 -11.21 1.11
CA VAL A 327 -19.02 -12.18 2.00
C VAL A 327 -18.38 -11.47 3.19
N GLY A 328 -18.56 -12.02 4.38
CA GLY A 328 -17.92 -11.61 5.63
C GLY A 328 -16.78 -12.57 5.96
N VAL A 329 -15.64 -12.03 6.39
CA VAL A 329 -14.51 -12.85 6.84
C VAL A 329 -14.04 -12.36 8.21
N LYS A 330 -14.09 -13.24 9.20
CA LYS A 330 -13.52 -13.04 10.54
C LYS A 330 -12.19 -13.76 10.65
N PHE A 331 -11.25 -13.16 11.37
CA PHE A 331 -9.93 -13.73 11.62
C PHE A 331 -9.60 -13.73 13.11
N ASN A 332 -9.21 -14.89 13.63
CA ASN A 332 -8.91 -15.11 15.04
C ASN A 332 -7.41 -14.99 15.33
N LEU A 333 -6.93 -13.76 15.55
CA LEU A 333 -5.52 -13.51 15.82
C LEU A 333 -5.01 -14.10 17.15
N VAL A 334 -5.90 -14.38 18.11
CA VAL A 334 -5.48 -14.77 19.47
C VAL A 334 -5.00 -16.21 19.57
N ILE A 335 -5.28 -17.05 18.57
CA ILE A 335 -4.86 -18.45 18.52
C ILE A 335 -3.61 -18.68 17.65
N ILE A 336 -2.99 -17.62 17.13
CA ILE A 336 -1.74 -17.73 16.37
C ILE A 336 -0.65 -18.31 17.27
N LEU A 337 -0.01 -19.39 16.80
CA LEU A 337 1.12 -20.01 17.46
C LEU A 337 2.45 -19.62 16.80
N PRO A 338 3.56 -19.55 17.55
CA PRO A 338 3.64 -19.62 19.01
C PRO A 338 2.95 -18.43 19.70
N ILE A 339 2.25 -18.67 20.82
CA ILE A 339 1.48 -17.62 21.53
C ILE A 339 2.37 -16.47 22.01
N PRO A 340 1.84 -15.23 22.06
CA PRO A 340 2.58 -14.11 22.60
C PRO A 340 2.68 -14.26 24.13
N THR A 341 3.83 -13.89 24.69
CA THR A 341 4.05 -13.89 26.14
C THR A 341 4.70 -12.57 26.55
N PRO A 342 4.57 -12.13 27.82
CA PRO A 342 5.26 -10.93 28.30
C PRO A 342 6.77 -10.97 28.05
N ALA A 343 7.40 -12.15 28.19
CA ALA A 343 8.83 -12.32 27.89
C ALA A 343 9.15 -12.09 26.40
N ARG A 344 8.28 -12.53 25.47
CA ARG A 344 8.42 -12.25 24.04
C ARG A 344 8.23 -10.77 23.75
N THR A 345 7.26 -10.10 24.37
CA THR A 345 7.04 -8.66 24.24
C THR A 345 8.27 -7.86 24.69
N GLU A 346 8.85 -8.19 25.85
CA GLU A 346 10.08 -7.52 26.32
C GLU A 346 11.28 -7.82 25.42
N MET A 347 11.35 -9.01 24.84
CA MET A 347 12.37 -9.32 23.83
C MET A 347 12.22 -8.47 22.57
N GLY A 348 10.99 -8.22 22.10
CA GLY A 348 10.72 -7.31 20.98
C GLY A 348 11.20 -5.88 21.26
N LYS A 349 10.98 -5.36 22.47
CA LYS A 349 11.55 -4.06 22.89
C LYS A 349 13.08 -4.08 22.89
N LYS A 350 13.69 -5.16 23.39
CA LYS A 350 15.15 -5.33 23.39
C LYS A 350 15.73 -5.34 21.97
N MET A 351 15.05 -5.99 21.02
CA MET A 351 15.38 -5.95 19.59
C MET A 351 15.29 -4.53 19.03
N ALA A 352 14.20 -3.81 19.32
CA ALA A 352 13.99 -2.43 18.86
C ALA A 352 15.01 -1.43 19.40
N LEU A 353 15.69 -1.74 20.50
CA LEU A 353 16.76 -0.93 21.09
C LEU A 353 18.15 -1.34 20.61
N GLY A 354 18.28 -2.38 19.77
CA GLY A 354 19.57 -2.92 19.35
C GLY A 354 20.36 -3.57 20.49
N GLN A 355 19.67 -4.07 21.53
CA GLN A 355 20.30 -4.58 22.76
C GLN A 355 20.36 -6.11 22.83
N ALA A 356 19.74 -6.81 21.88
CA ALA A 356 19.71 -8.27 21.84
C ALA A 356 21.08 -8.83 21.45
N THR A 357 21.48 -9.94 22.08
CA THR A 357 22.62 -10.72 21.58
C THR A 357 22.25 -11.39 20.25
N PRO A 358 23.23 -11.81 19.43
CA PRO A 358 22.94 -12.54 18.19
C PRO A 358 22.07 -13.78 18.38
N GLU A 359 22.27 -14.51 19.49
CA GLU A 359 21.47 -15.70 19.84
C GLU A 359 20.02 -15.34 20.19
N GLU A 360 19.82 -14.28 20.99
CA GLU A 360 18.48 -13.77 21.33
C GLU A 360 17.76 -13.25 20.08
N ALA A 361 18.47 -12.55 19.21
CA ALA A 361 17.94 -12.04 17.96
C ALA A 361 17.48 -13.16 17.04
N ALA A 362 18.30 -14.19 16.84
CA ALA A 362 17.94 -15.35 16.03
C ALA A 362 16.72 -16.11 16.58
N ASP A 363 16.65 -16.33 17.90
CA ASP A 363 15.48 -16.96 18.54
C ASP A 363 14.22 -16.11 18.38
N TYR A 364 14.31 -14.78 18.55
CA TYR A 364 13.17 -13.90 18.38
C TYR A 364 12.70 -13.82 16.93
N GLN A 365 13.62 -13.72 15.97
CA GLN A 365 13.32 -13.74 14.53
C GLN A 365 12.63 -15.04 14.12
N LYS A 366 13.09 -16.19 14.65
CA LYS A 366 12.42 -17.46 14.43
C LYS A 366 11.00 -17.44 15.00
N TYR A 367 10.83 -17.05 16.26
CA TYR A 367 9.51 -16.91 16.90
C TYR A 367 8.57 -16.02 16.07
N TRP A 368 9.07 -14.89 15.58
CA TRP A 368 8.28 -13.93 14.82
C TRP A 368 7.81 -14.50 13.48
N ASN A 369 8.70 -15.16 12.74
CA ASN A 369 8.38 -15.77 11.45
C ASN A 369 7.53 -17.03 11.59
N ASP A 370 7.76 -17.86 12.60
CA ASP A 370 6.92 -19.04 12.89
C ASP A 370 5.44 -18.63 13.05
N ARG A 371 5.17 -17.45 13.63
CA ARG A 371 3.79 -16.92 13.75
C ARG A 371 3.16 -16.55 12.41
N ALA A 372 3.93 -15.97 11.49
CA ALA A 372 3.45 -15.65 10.16
C ALA A 372 3.19 -16.94 9.35
N ILE A 373 4.14 -17.88 9.39
CA ILE A 373 4.03 -19.19 8.77
C ILE A 373 2.80 -19.94 9.29
N PHE A 374 2.56 -19.92 10.61
CA PHE A 374 1.39 -20.54 11.21
C PHE A 374 0.08 -20.07 10.58
N VAL A 375 -0.06 -18.76 10.33
CA VAL A 375 -1.26 -18.20 9.69
C VAL A 375 -1.45 -18.78 8.28
N LEU A 376 -0.38 -18.81 7.49
CA LEU A 376 -0.40 -19.29 6.11
C LEU A 376 -0.70 -20.79 6.02
N GLU A 377 -0.04 -21.60 6.85
CA GLU A 377 -0.17 -23.07 6.83
C GLU A 377 -1.48 -23.58 7.43
N ASN A 378 -2.11 -22.79 8.30
CA ASN A 378 -3.30 -23.22 9.05
C ASN A 378 -4.55 -22.43 8.65
N ALA A 379 -4.58 -21.81 7.47
CA ALA A 379 -5.69 -20.98 7.00
C ALA A 379 -7.07 -21.68 7.02
N ASP A 380 -7.09 -23.02 7.01
CA ASP A 380 -8.31 -23.84 7.05
C ASP A 380 -8.58 -24.49 8.43
N LEU A 381 -7.81 -24.10 9.47
CA LEU A 381 -8.07 -24.49 10.85
C LEU A 381 -9.44 -23.94 11.29
N ASP A 382 -10.27 -24.81 11.85
CA ASP A 382 -11.61 -24.45 12.31
C ASP A 382 -11.58 -23.31 13.35
N GLY A 383 -12.45 -22.33 13.16
CA GLY A 383 -12.53 -21.13 13.99
C GLY A 383 -11.34 -20.15 13.88
N PHE A 384 -10.40 -20.38 12.97
CA PHE A 384 -9.29 -19.45 12.71
C PHE A 384 -9.67 -18.37 11.70
N PHE A 385 -10.27 -18.79 10.59
CA PHE A 385 -10.98 -17.91 9.65
C PHE A 385 -12.43 -18.38 9.57
N THR A 386 -13.39 -17.49 9.83
CA THR A 386 -14.82 -17.78 9.63
C THR A 386 -15.30 -16.99 8.43
N VAL A 387 -15.81 -17.70 7.42
CA VAL A 387 -16.35 -17.12 6.19
C VAL A 387 -17.88 -17.20 6.23
N THR A 388 -18.54 -16.07 6.08
CA THR A 388 -20.00 -15.92 6.08
C THR A 388 -20.44 -15.43 4.70
N VAL A 389 -21.16 -16.25 3.93
CA VAL A 389 -21.81 -15.77 2.70
C VAL A 389 -23.13 -15.14 3.08
N TYR A 390 -23.37 -13.89 2.67
CA TYR A 390 -24.65 -13.24 2.90
C TYR A 390 -25.57 -13.51 1.70
N GLU A 391 -26.78 -13.97 1.97
CA GLU A 391 -27.84 -14.09 0.97
C GLU A 391 -28.37 -12.70 0.58
N GLU A 392 -28.76 -12.55 -0.69
CA GLU A 392 -29.32 -11.30 -1.25
C GLU A 392 -30.71 -10.96 -0.69
#